data_AF-A0A7Y5LS27-F1
#
_entry.id   AF-A0A7Y5LS27-F1
#
_cell.length_a   1.000
_cell.length_b   1.000
_cell.length_c   1.000
_cell.angle_alpha   90.00
_cell.angle_beta   90.00
_cell.angle_gamma   90.00
#
_symmetry.space_group_name_H-M   'P 1'
#
loop_
_entity.id
_entity.type
_entity.pdbx_description
1 polymer ?
#
loop_
_entity_poly.entity_id
_entity_poly.type
_entity_poly.pdbx_seq_one_letter_code
_entity_poly.pdbx_strand_id
1 'polypeptide(L)'
;MNMTPGTHPTLEPKRRHSIAVFMMLFLLGAPTPATAICLSPPGDVTASGVTNVTDVQCMILGALAELSQAPYPVCAAVQILDTFDQDCNLSINVADILIVIALSLQQPLGTLDGDQDGCVDACLEPEIPTDPLAALSDEFDDASSVDSWTFRHVFEADPPLHTTFDIDTTLPGSMVIDPNNYDDPRFADTATGPGWFQDRHGPYAYKTVTGDFAVEVSVHIGTVQNPDQLPLGHFNSAGVVLRDPSSYNPQTPNAVGFESWIMYNVGYQAGFVGAETKTTFAASFYGGGESRSTLFLTPIAAPTARLVACRIGSHFHFFRSMNNGQTWTQETHSPANVWYNGAGLPGNNLEIGFERPDLPATLQV
;
A
#
# COMPACT_ATOMS: atom_id res chain seq x y z
N MET A 1 -15.79 -46.79 -11.50
CA MET A 1 -16.29 -46.97 -10.12
C MET A 1 -17.46 -46.02 -9.96
N ASN A 2 -18.67 -46.56 -9.81
CA ASN A 2 -19.88 -45.78 -9.59
C ASN A 2 -19.92 -45.26 -8.16
N MET A 3 -20.11 -43.96 -7.96
CA MET A 3 -20.44 -43.37 -6.67
C MET A 3 -21.88 -42.85 -6.72
N THR A 4 -22.71 -43.40 -5.85
CA THR A 4 -24.07 -42.95 -5.53
C THR A 4 -24.01 -41.77 -4.55
N PRO A 5 -24.92 -40.77 -4.64
CA PRO A 5 -25.00 -39.68 -3.68
C PRO A 5 -25.85 -40.10 -2.46
N GLY A 6 -25.29 -39.94 -1.26
CA GLY A 6 -25.99 -40.08 0.01
C GLY A 6 -26.77 -38.82 0.36
N THR A 7 -28.02 -38.99 0.77
CA THR A 7 -28.94 -37.97 1.24
C THR A 7 -28.60 -37.52 2.66
N HIS A 8 -28.48 -36.21 2.89
CA HIS A 8 -28.36 -35.61 4.23
C HIS A 8 -29.71 -35.07 4.73
N PRO A 9 -29.96 -35.07 6.06
CA PRO A 9 -31.24 -34.67 6.63
C PRO A 9 -31.39 -33.15 6.76
N THR A 10 -32.62 -32.70 6.55
CA THR A 10 -33.11 -31.34 6.73
C THR A 10 -33.19 -30.96 8.21
N LEU A 11 -32.60 -29.82 8.58
CA LEU A 11 -32.76 -29.20 9.90
C LEU A 11 -33.69 -27.97 9.80
N GLU A 12 -34.64 -27.93 10.73
CA GLU A 12 -35.67 -26.90 10.92
C GLU A 12 -35.13 -25.48 11.18
N PRO A 13 -35.90 -24.42 10.85
CA PRO A 13 -35.51 -23.04 11.07
C PRO A 13 -35.84 -22.56 12.48
N LYS A 14 -34.81 -22.22 13.27
CA LYS A 14 -34.97 -21.41 14.49
C LYS A 14 -35.04 -19.92 14.11
N ARG A 15 -36.24 -19.35 14.20
CA ARG A 15 -36.45 -17.89 14.41
C ARG A 15 -35.59 -17.44 15.59
N ARG A 16 -35.06 -16.20 15.55
CA ARG A 16 -35.08 -15.25 16.68
C ARG A 16 -34.44 -13.87 16.33
N HIS A 17 -35.24 -12.83 16.61
CA HIS A 17 -34.93 -11.45 17.06
C HIS A 17 -34.29 -10.44 16.09
N SER A 18 -35.13 -9.47 15.74
CA SER A 18 -34.80 -8.16 15.18
C SER A 18 -33.89 -7.36 16.12
N ILE A 19 -32.81 -6.81 15.58
CA ILE A 19 -32.03 -5.73 16.19
C ILE A 19 -32.13 -4.53 15.25
N ALA A 20 -32.72 -3.44 15.74
CA ALA A 20 -32.71 -2.15 15.08
C ALA A 20 -31.31 -1.55 15.22
N VAL A 21 -30.65 -1.28 14.09
CA VAL A 21 -29.36 -0.55 14.05
C VAL A 21 -29.66 0.90 13.71
N PHE A 22 -29.28 1.79 14.64
CA PHE A 22 -29.27 3.23 14.44
C PHE A 22 -28.14 3.58 13.45
N MET A 23 -28.50 4.18 12.32
CA MET A 23 -27.54 4.63 11.31
C MET A 23 -27.05 6.03 11.71
N MET A 24 -25.82 6.13 12.21
CA MET A 24 -25.15 7.40 12.48
C MET A 24 -24.37 7.79 11.23
N LEU A 25 -24.80 8.88 10.59
CA LEU A 25 -24.20 9.42 9.38
C LEU A 25 -22.92 10.20 9.78
N PHE A 26 -21.75 9.59 9.59
CA PHE A 26 -20.46 10.29 9.69
C PHE A 26 -20.11 10.89 8.32
N LEU A 27 -20.15 12.22 8.22
CA LEU A 27 -19.55 12.98 7.13
C LEU A 27 -18.05 13.07 7.40
N LEU A 28 -17.25 12.24 6.73
CA LEU A 28 -15.79 12.35 6.72
C LEU A 28 -15.40 13.44 5.70
N GLY A 29 -15.07 14.63 6.20
CA GLY A 29 -14.36 15.65 5.42
C GLY A 29 -12.90 15.22 5.26
N ALA A 30 -12.34 15.41 4.06
CA ALA A 30 -10.91 15.24 3.84
C ALA A 30 -10.12 16.23 4.71
N PRO A 31 -8.96 15.84 5.30
CA PRO A 31 -8.11 16.79 6.00
C PRO A 31 -7.58 17.80 4.96
N THR A 32 -8.02 19.04 5.07
CA THR A 32 -7.34 20.17 4.44
C THR A 32 -5.99 20.36 5.15
N PRO A 33 -4.88 20.63 4.43
CA PRO A 33 -3.64 21.01 5.09
C PRO A 33 -3.91 22.20 6.01
N ALA A 34 -3.51 22.08 7.28
CA ALA A 34 -3.66 23.15 8.25
C ALA A 34 -2.79 24.33 7.81
N THR A 35 -3.41 25.36 7.25
CA THR A 35 -2.72 26.63 7.03
C THR A 35 -2.63 27.32 8.37
N ALA A 36 -1.45 27.30 9.00
CA ALA A 36 -1.20 28.07 10.21
C ALA A 36 -1.51 29.55 9.92
N ILE A 37 -2.58 30.06 10.51
CA ILE A 37 -2.91 31.48 10.41
C ILE A 37 -2.02 32.20 11.42
N CYS A 38 -0.91 32.76 10.95
CA CYS A 38 -0.06 33.61 11.77
C CYS A 38 -0.83 34.90 12.11
N LEU A 39 -1.37 34.97 13.33
CA LEU A 39 -1.86 36.24 13.88
C LEU A 39 -0.65 37.15 14.11
N SER A 40 -0.75 38.41 13.67
CA SER A 40 0.29 39.42 13.84
C SER A 40 -0.07 40.29 15.04
N PRO A 41 0.80 40.41 16.06
CA PRO A 41 2.14 39.83 16.21
C PRO A 41 2.15 38.34 16.63
N PRO A 42 3.24 37.58 16.40
CA PRO A 42 3.35 36.18 16.79
C PRO A 42 2.97 35.93 18.27
N GLY A 43 2.16 34.91 18.52
CA GLY A 43 1.65 34.57 19.86
C GLY A 43 0.40 35.34 20.30
N ASP A 44 -0.17 36.23 19.47
CA ASP A 44 -1.43 36.93 19.73
C ASP A 44 -2.66 36.03 19.45
N VAL A 45 -2.85 34.99 20.26
CA VAL A 45 -3.95 34.01 20.09
C VAL A 45 -5.34 34.63 20.37
N THR A 46 -5.37 35.81 20.96
CA THR A 46 -6.60 36.59 21.18
C THR A 46 -6.93 37.53 20.02
N ALA A 47 -6.11 37.56 18.96
CA ALA A 47 -6.23 38.48 17.82
C ALA A 47 -6.42 39.96 18.24
N SER A 48 -5.81 40.33 19.36
CA SER A 48 -5.92 41.66 19.96
C SER A 48 -4.99 42.70 19.31
N GLY A 49 -4.09 42.24 18.43
CA GLY A 49 -3.00 43.01 17.84
C GLY A 49 -1.79 43.14 18.76
N VAL A 50 -1.76 42.45 19.91
CA VAL A 50 -0.67 42.52 20.90
C VAL A 50 -0.48 41.22 21.67
N THR A 51 0.70 40.61 21.59
CA THR A 51 1.07 39.45 22.42
C THR A 51 1.28 39.86 23.88
N ASN A 52 0.44 39.38 24.79
CA ASN A 52 0.45 39.77 26.20
C ASN A 52 0.01 38.62 27.14
N VAL A 53 -0.13 38.92 28.44
CA VAL A 53 -0.50 37.91 29.45
C VAL A 53 -1.86 37.26 29.22
N THR A 54 -2.77 37.96 28.52
CA THR A 54 -4.09 37.44 28.14
C THR A 54 -3.94 36.29 27.15
N ASP A 55 -3.00 36.39 26.21
CA ASP A 55 -2.70 35.34 25.23
C ASP A 55 -2.16 34.09 25.94
N VAL A 56 -1.21 34.26 26.87
CA VAL A 56 -0.68 33.16 27.70
C VAL A 56 -1.80 32.50 28.52
N GLN A 57 -2.70 33.28 29.11
CA GLN A 57 -3.84 32.75 29.86
C GLN A 57 -4.80 31.97 28.96
N CYS A 58 -5.05 32.45 27.74
CA CYS A 58 -5.85 31.72 26.76
C CYS A 58 -5.19 30.41 26.34
N MET A 59 -3.88 30.40 26.11
CA MET A 59 -3.12 29.18 25.78
C MET A 59 -3.22 28.12 26.87
N ILE A 60 -3.03 28.52 28.14
CA ILE A 60 -3.17 27.60 29.28
C ILE A 60 -4.59 27.02 29.35
N LEU A 61 -5.62 27.85 29.14
CA LEU A 61 -7.00 27.40 29.13
C LEU A 61 -7.32 26.52 27.92
N GLY A 62 -6.70 26.78 26.76
CA GLY A 62 -6.79 25.95 25.56
C GLY A 62 -6.21 24.56 25.77
N ALA A 63 -4.97 24.48 26.29
CA ALA A 63 -4.33 23.21 26.61
C ALA A 63 -5.13 22.41 27.64
N LEU A 64 -5.66 23.06 28.68
CA LEU A 64 -6.51 22.42 29.69
C LEU A 64 -7.85 21.94 29.10
N ALA A 65 -8.43 22.70 28.16
CA ALA A 65 -9.66 22.32 27.46
C ALA A 65 -9.44 21.06 26.61
N GLU A 66 -8.33 20.97 25.87
CA GLU A 66 -7.96 19.78 25.09
C GLU A 66 -7.78 18.55 26.00
N LEU A 67 -6.96 18.68 27.05
CA LEU A 67 -6.71 17.61 28.04
C LEU A 67 -7.99 17.09 28.72
N SER A 68 -8.94 17.99 28.99
CA SER A 68 -10.20 17.65 29.66
C SER A 68 -11.36 17.36 28.71
N GLN A 69 -11.14 17.47 27.41
CA GLN A 69 -12.19 17.44 26.38
C GLN A 69 -13.33 18.46 26.66
N ALA A 70 -12.99 19.57 27.33
CA ALA A 70 -13.91 20.65 27.59
C ALA A 70 -13.99 21.59 26.37
N PRO A 71 -15.07 22.38 26.22
CA PRO A 71 -15.10 23.44 25.22
C PRO A 71 -13.96 24.45 25.40
N TYR A 72 -13.37 24.89 24.30
CA TYR A 72 -12.33 25.92 24.30
C TYR A 72 -12.81 27.24 24.95
N PRO A 73 -11.92 27.97 25.64
CA PRO A 73 -12.25 29.22 26.30
C PRO A 73 -12.67 30.30 25.29
N VAL A 74 -13.64 31.13 25.66
CA VAL A 74 -14.18 32.24 24.85
C VAL A 74 -13.12 33.29 24.49
N CYS A 75 -11.99 33.29 25.20
CA CYS A 75 -10.93 34.25 24.97
C CYS A 75 -10.09 33.96 23.71
N ALA A 76 -10.25 32.79 23.09
CA ALA A 76 -9.76 32.54 21.74
C ALA A 76 -10.59 33.34 20.73
N ALA A 77 -9.98 34.29 20.04
CA ALA A 77 -10.68 35.02 18.97
C ALA A 77 -11.00 34.12 17.76
N VAL A 78 -10.30 33.01 17.65
CA VAL A 78 -10.41 32.04 16.56
C VAL A 78 -10.54 30.65 17.20
N GLN A 79 -11.67 29.97 17.01
CA GLN A 79 -11.88 28.58 17.47
C GLN A 79 -11.19 27.56 16.54
N ILE A 80 -10.02 27.91 15.99
CA ILE A 80 -9.26 27.04 15.12
C ILE A 80 -8.08 26.52 15.94
N LEU A 81 -7.99 25.19 16.06
CA LEU A 81 -6.93 24.46 16.77
C LEU A 81 -5.53 24.96 16.37
N ASP A 82 -5.38 25.31 15.09
CA ASP A 82 -4.16 25.80 14.45
C ASP A 82 -3.62 27.13 15.04
N THR A 83 -4.41 27.86 15.84
CA THR A 83 -3.91 29.07 16.52
C THR A 83 -3.33 28.80 17.91
N PHE A 84 -3.61 27.65 18.49
CA PHE A 84 -3.07 27.24 19.80
C PHE A 84 -1.84 26.33 19.69
N ASP A 85 -1.70 25.65 18.57
CA ASP A 85 -0.54 24.82 18.26
C ASP A 85 0.57 25.72 17.70
N GLN A 86 1.46 26.15 18.59
CA GLN A 86 2.53 27.12 18.30
C GLN A 86 3.82 26.43 17.88
N ASP A 87 3.93 25.11 18.09
CA ASP A 87 5.03 24.27 17.58
C ASP A 87 4.61 23.35 16.43
N CYS A 88 3.37 23.46 15.95
CA CYS A 88 2.80 22.77 14.80
C CYS A 88 2.82 21.23 14.91
N ASN A 89 2.76 20.67 16.13
CA ASN A 89 2.80 19.23 16.36
C ASN A 89 1.40 18.57 16.41
N LEU A 90 0.35 19.33 16.10
CA LEU A 90 -1.07 18.97 16.15
C LEU A 90 -1.61 18.65 17.56
N SER A 91 -0.92 19.09 18.61
CA SER A 91 -1.29 18.89 20.02
C SER A 91 -0.98 20.12 20.88
N ILE A 92 -1.99 20.72 21.52
CA ILE A 92 -1.78 21.88 22.40
C ILE A 92 -1.27 21.41 23.75
N ASN A 93 0.00 21.68 24.03
CA ASN A 93 0.70 21.21 25.21
C ASN A 93 1.57 22.30 25.88
N VAL A 94 2.47 21.88 26.77
CA VAL A 94 3.31 22.81 27.55
C VAL A 94 4.33 23.53 26.66
N ALA A 95 4.78 22.91 25.56
CA ALA A 95 5.67 23.52 24.60
C ALA A 95 5.05 24.79 23.99
N ASP A 96 3.78 24.72 23.59
CA ASP A 96 3.05 25.85 23.00
C ASP A 96 2.94 27.04 23.97
N ILE A 97 2.66 26.74 25.24
CA ILE A 97 2.57 27.75 26.30
C ILE A 97 3.92 28.43 26.51
N LEU A 98 5.02 27.66 26.50
CA LEU A 98 6.37 28.20 26.68
C LEU A 98 6.79 29.10 25.53
N ILE A 99 6.39 28.79 24.30
CA ILE A 99 6.63 29.62 23.11
C ILE A 99 5.93 30.98 23.26
N VAL A 100 4.65 31.01 23.61
CA VAL A 100 3.91 32.28 23.79
C VAL A 100 4.45 33.09 24.96
N ILE A 101 4.92 32.43 26.03
CA ILE A 101 5.60 33.11 27.15
C ILE A 101 6.91 33.77 26.68
N ALA A 102 7.73 33.05 25.90
CA ALA A 102 8.99 33.59 25.39
C ALA A 102 8.76 34.81 24.47
N LEU A 103 7.77 34.72 23.59
CA LEU A 103 7.33 35.82 22.72
C LEU A 103 6.81 37.03 23.52
N SER A 104 5.96 36.79 24.53
CA SER A 104 5.43 37.82 25.42
C SER A 104 6.53 38.55 26.21
N LEU A 105 7.60 37.84 26.57
CA LEU A 105 8.72 38.38 27.33
C LEU A 105 9.81 39.01 26.44
N GLN A 106 9.58 39.08 25.12
CA GLN A 106 10.57 39.54 24.12
C GLN A 106 11.94 38.89 24.30
N GLN A 107 11.96 37.64 24.80
CA GLN A 107 13.21 36.92 24.94
C GLN A 107 13.70 36.57 23.53
N PRO A 108 15.00 36.76 23.22
CA PRO A 108 15.54 36.34 21.95
C PRO A 108 15.41 34.82 21.86
N LEU A 109 14.42 34.36 21.11
CA LEU A 109 14.45 33.04 20.50
C LEU A 109 15.62 33.10 19.51
N GLY A 110 16.62 32.22 19.67
CA GLY A 110 17.71 32.13 18.69
C GLY A 110 17.13 32.00 17.28
N THR A 111 17.82 32.51 16.26
CA THR A 111 17.39 32.50 14.85
C THR A 111 16.79 31.15 14.45
N LEU A 112 15.46 31.12 14.38
CA LEU A 112 14.67 30.03 13.85
C LEU A 112 13.74 30.73 12.83
N ASP A 113 14.10 30.58 11.57
CA ASP A 113 13.37 30.98 10.35
C ASP A 113 13.86 29.92 9.35
N GLY A 114 13.19 28.78 9.37
CA GLY A 114 13.65 27.53 8.76
C GLY A 114 13.39 27.51 7.26
N ASP A 115 12.32 28.16 6.81
CA ASP A 115 11.88 28.14 5.43
C ASP A 115 12.14 29.46 4.65
N GLN A 116 12.65 30.50 5.32
CA GLN A 116 12.98 31.81 4.74
C GLN A 116 11.79 32.57 4.16
N ASP A 117 10.57 32.31 4.63
CA ASP A 117 9.37 33.06 4.24
C ASP A 117 9.29 34.46 4.89
N GLY A 118 10.17 34.74 5.85
CA GLY A 118 10.26 36.00 6.58
C GLY A 118 9.49 36.03 7.91
N CYS A 119 8.97 34.89 8.35
CA CYS A 119 8.49 34.65 9.70
C CYS A 119 9.63 34.15 10.60
N VAL A 120 9.55 34.45 11.91
CA VAL A 120 10.40 33.77 12.89
C VAL A 120 9.72 32.46 13.21
N ASP A 121 10.03 31.42 12.44
CA ASP A 121 9.54 30.07 12.70
C ASP A 121 10.17 29.56 13.99
N ALA A 122 9.46 29.38 15.10
CA ALA A 122 10.01 28.55 16.17
C ALA A 122 10.18 27.08 15.72
N CYS A 123 9.63 26.74 14.55
CA CYS A 123 9.75 25.48 13.86
C CYS A 123 11.15 25.39 13.23
N LEU A 124 12.03 24.58 13.83
CA LEU A 124 12.70 23.64 12.95
C LEU A 124 11.55 22.83 12.36
N GLU A 125 11.20 23.06 11.09
CA GLU A 125 10.44 22.07 10.34
C GLU A 125 11.15 20.75 10.64
N PRO A 126 10.50 19.77 11.33
CA PRO A 126 11.13 18.48 11.49
C PRO A 126 11.50 18.10 10.07
N GLU A 127 12.80 17.93 9.77
CA GLU A 127 13.26 17.56 8.43
C GLU A 127 12.25 16.53 7.94
N ILE A 128 11.39 16.91 6.98
CA ILE A 128 10.33 16.01 6.52
C ILE A 128 11.13 14.75 6.20
N PRO A 129 10.91 13.62 6.91
CA PRO A 129 11.79 12.48 6.79
C PRO A 129 11.87 12.22 5.30
N THR A 130 13.03 12.51 4.72
CA THR A 130 13.17 12.46 3.27
C THR A 130 12.85 11.03 2.95
N ASP A 131 11.71 10.78 2.30
CA ASP A 131 11.27 9.41 2.05
C ASP A 131 12.40 8.79 1.21
N PRO A 132 13.20 7.89 1.80
CA PRO A 132 14.39 7.40 1.13
C PRO A 132 13.98 6.54 -0.08
N LEU A 133 12.70 6.18 -0.18
CA LEU A 133 12.09 5.44 -1.27
C LEU A 133 11.45 6.34 -2.34
N ALA A 134 11.34 7.66 -2.13
CA ALA A 134 10.74 8.56 -3.12
C ALA A 134 11.47 8.52 -4.47
N ALA A 135 12.79 8.29 -4.46
CA ALA A 135 13.58 8.10 -5.68
C ALA A 135 13.26 6.81 -6.45
N LEU A 136 12.54 5.86 -5.84
CA LEU A 136 12.08 4.62 -6.47
C LEU A 136 10.67 4.75 -7.06
N SER A 137 9.90 5.77 -6.69
CA SER A 137 8.59 6.06 -7.27
C SER A 137 8.68 6.43 -8.75
N ASP A 138 7.61 6.14 -9.48
CA ASP A 138 7.50 6.43 -10.91
C ASP A 138 6.01 6.59 -11.25
N GLU A 139 5.63 7.78 -11.70
CA GLU A 139 4.25 8.09 -12.13
C GLU A 139 3.98 7.69 -13.59
N PHE A 140 5.00 7.15 -14.27
CA PHE A 140 4.93 6.65 -15.65
C PHE A 140 4.55 7.71 -16.69
N ASP A 141 4.84 8.98 -16.43
CA ASP A 141 4.60 10.12 -17.33
C ASP A 141 5.85 10.59 -18.11
N ASP A 142 6.95 9.85 -17.99
CA ASP A 142 8.19 10.06 -18.74
C ASP A 142 8.64 8.74 -19.36
N ALA A 143 8.60 8.62 -20.69
CA ALA A 143 9.04 7.42 -21.40
C ALA A 143 10.49 7.01 -21.12
N SER A 144 11.36 7.96 -20.73
CA SER A 144 12.76 7.68 -20.39
C SER A 144 12.94 7.01 -19.02
N SER A 145 11.92 7.07 -18.15
CA SER A 145 11.92 6.39 -16.86
C SER A 145 12.04 4.87 -16.97
N VAL A 146 11.77 4.29 -18.15
CA VAL A 146 11.93 2.86 -18.44
C VAL A 146 13.36 2.37 -18.16
N ASP A 147 14.36 3.24 -18.34
CA ASP A 147 15.77 2.95 -18.07
C ASP A 147 16.08 2.85 -16.56
N SER A 148 15.17 3.31 -15.69
CA SER A 148 15.28 3.17 -14.23
C SER A 148 14.82 1.81 -13.71
N TRP A 149 14.21 1.00 -14.58
CA TRP A 149 13.69 -0.32 -14.24
C TRP A 149 14.65 -1.43 -14.65
N THR A 150 14.79 -2.45 -13.78
CA THR A 150 15.51 -3.66 -14.15
C THR A 150 14.54 -4.71 -14.67
N PHE A 151 14.83 -5.25 -15.84
CA PHE A 151 14.02 -6.31 -16.44
C PHE A 151 14.55 -7.68 -16.07
N ARG A 152 13.68 -8.56 -15.56
CA ARG A 152 14.05 -9.94 -15.20
C ARG A 152 14.73 -10.66 -16.36
N HIS A 153 14.15 -10.60 -17.55
CA HIS A 153 14.67 -11.31 -18.72
C HIS A 153 16.08 -10.82 -19.12
N VAL A 154 16.39 -9.53 -18.94
CA VAL A 154 17.73 -8.98 -19.19
C VAL A 154 18.71 -9.48 -18.12
N PHE A 155 18.34 -9.38 -16.84
CA PHE A 155 19.19 -9.79 -15.72
C PHE A 155 19.47 -11.30 -15.72
N GLU A 156 18.45 -12.11 -16.00
CA GLU A 156 18.51 -13.57 -15.97
C GLU A 156 18.99 -14.20 -17.29
N ALA A 157 19.25 -13.36 -18.32
CA ALA A 157 19.59 -13.77 -19.69
C ALA A 157 18.53 -14.67 -20.36
N ASP A 158 17.26 -14.38 -20.09
CA ASP A 158 16.09 -15.07 -20.58
C ASP A 158 15.46 -14.34 -21.79
N PRO A 159 14.73 -15.03 -22.68
CA PRO A 159 13.88 -14.36 -23.66
C PRO A 159 12.81 -13.49 -22.98
N PRO A 160 12.45 -12.32 -23.56
CA PRO A 160 11.37 -11.50 -23.04
C PRO A 160 10.05 -12.27 -23.07
N LEU A 161 9.29 -12.23 -21.97
CA LEU A 161 7.98 -12.88 -21.87
C LEU A 161 6.81 -11.95 -22.23
N HIS A 162 7.11 -10.87 -22.93
CA HIS A 162 6.16 -9.84 -23.35
C HIS A 162 6.39 -9.47 -24.82
N THR A 163 5.34 -9.00 -25.47
CA THR A 163 5.38 -8.40 -26.82
C THR A 163 5.51 -6.88 -26.74
N THR A 164 4.93 -6.28 -25.71
CA THR A 164 5.03 -4.85 -25.41
C THR A 164 5.45 -4.66 -23.95
N PHE A 165 6.47 -3.82 -23.75
CA PHE A 165 6.79 -3.21 -22.47
C PHE A 165 7.26 -1.80 -22.77
N ASP A 166 6.45 -0.81 -22.43
CA ASP A 166 6.81 0.61 -22.58
C ASP A 166 6.20 1.48 -21.48
N ILE A 167 6.73 2.68 -21.34
CA ILE A 167 6.22 3.73 -20.45
C ILE A 167 5.88 4.94 -21.31
N ASP A 168 4.72 5.54 -21.07
CA ASP A 168 4.23 6.77 -21.71
C ASP A 168 4.20 6.73 -23.26
N THR A 169 4.23 5.54 -23.87
CA THR A 169 4.32 5.38 -25.33
C THR A 169 3.03 4.78 -25.90
N THR A 170 2.66 3.57 -25.47
CA THR A 170 1.41 2.93 -25.91
C THR A 170 0.19 3.56 -25.24
N LEU A 171 0.32 3.90 -23.95
CA LEU A 171 -0.70 4.59 -23.17
C LEU A 171 -0.04 5.73 -22.35
N PRO A 172 -0.34 7.00 -22.64
CA PRO A 172 0.26 8.12 -21.91
C PRO A 172 -0.01 8.06 -20.40
N GLY A 173 1.01 8.37 -19.59
CA GLY A 173 0.95 8.31 -18.13
C GLY A 173 0.80 6.89 -17.57
N SER A 174 1.33 5.87 -18.26
CA SER A 174 1.21 4.48 -17.86
C SER A 174 2.38 3.62 -18.33
N MET A 175 2.72 2.61 -17.55
CA MET A 175 3.49 1.46 -17.98
C MET A 175 2.55 0.43 -18.62
N VAL A 176 2.81 0.02 -19.86
CA VAL A 176 2.02 -0.98 -20.59
C VAL A 176 2.82 -2.27 -20.69
N ILE A 177 2.22 -3.38 -20.24
CA ILE A 177 2.79 -4.73 -20.34
C ILE A 177 1.81 -5.62 -21.10
N ASP A 178 2.23 -6.14 -22.25
CA ASP A 178 1.50 -7.17 -23.01
C ASP A 178 2.21 -8.52 -22.87
N PRO A 179 1.69 -9.48 -22.07
CA PRO A 179 2.33 -10.77 -21.82
C PRO A 179 2.17 -11.78 -22.98
N ASN A 180 1.81 -11.36 -24.18
CA ASN A 180 1.37 -12.25 -25.27
C ASN A 180 2.51 -12.99 -26.03
N ASN A 181 3.57 -13.44 -25.33
CA ASN A 181 4.61 -14.28 -25.94
C ASN A 181 4.27 -15.79 -25.83
N TYR A 182 3.20 -16.22 -26.51
CA TYR A 182 2.76 -17.63 -26.54
C TYR A 182 3.64 -18.54 -27.42
N ASP A 183 4.50 -17.96 -28.26
CA ASP A 183 5.39 -18.70 -29.15
C ASP A 183 6.62 -19.27 -28.41
N ASP A 184 6.82 -18.91 -27.14
CA ASP A 184 7.89 -19.49 -26.34
C ASP A 184 7.61 -20.98 -26.05
N PRO A 185 8.51 -21.90 -26.44
CA PRO A 185 8.31 -23.34 -26.31
C PRO A 185 8.15 -23.80 -24.85
N ARG A 186 8.54 -22.97 -23.87
CA ARG A 186 8.32 -23.22 -22.43
C ARG A 186 6.82 -23.24 -22.06
N PHE A 187 5.95 -22.66 -22.89
CA PHE A 187 4.50 -22.62 -22.65
C PHE A 187 3.68 -23.40 -23.68
N ALA A 188 4.34 -24.13 -24.60
CA ALA A 188 3.68 -24.87 -25.67
C ALA A 188 2.70 -25.96 -25.17
N ASP A 189 2.83 -26.39 -23.91
CA ASP A 189 1.96 -27.37 -23.25
C ASP A 189 0.82 -26.73 -22.45
N THR A 190 0.79 -25.41 -22.31
CA THR A 190 -0.18 -24.72 -21.48
C THR A 190 -1.01 -23.70 -22.24
N ALA A 191 -2.33 -23.85 -22.15
CA ALA A 191 -3.30 -22.87 -22.63
C ALA A 191 -3.26 -21.51 -21.89
N THR A 192 -2.24 -21.27 -21.05
CA THR A 192 -2.19 -20.16 -20.08
C THR A 192 -1.08 -19.13 -20.35
N GLY A 193 -0.18 -19.37 -21.31
CA GLY A 193 0.88 -18.40 -21.66
C GLY A 193 1.93 -18.20 -20.55
N PRO A 194 2.79 -17.17 -20.67
CA PRO A 194 3.72 -16.80 -19.63
C PRO A 194 2.98 -16.33 -18.38
N GLY A 195 3.41 -16.80 -17.22
CA GLY A 195 2.71 -16.55 -15.98
C GLY A 195 3.46 -17.11 -14.78
N TRP A 196 3.24 -16.45 -13.65
CA TRP A 196 3.88 -16.79 -12.40
C TRP A 196 3.13 -17.92 -11.68
N PHE A 197 3.74 -19.09 -11.66
CA PHE A 197 3.21 -20.29 -11.03
C PHE A 197 4.35 -21.30 -10.83
N GLN A 198 4.53 -21.81 -9.61
CA GLN A 198 5.68 -22.67 -9.30
C GLN A 198 7.00 -21.98 -9.64
N ASP A 199 7.80 -22.61 -10.51
CA ASP A 199 9.05 -22.11 -11.05
C ASP A 199 8.90 -21.37 -12.39
N ARG A 200 7.65 -21.13 -12.84
CA ARG A 200 7.34 -20.34 -14.04
C ARG A 200 7.21 -18.86 -13.68
N HIS A 201 7.48 -18.02 -14.67
CA HIS A 201 7.50 -16.57 -14.52
C HIS A 201 6.62 -15.90 -15.57
N GLY A 202 6.14 -14.69 -15.25
CA GLY A 202 5.61 -13.75 -16.23
C GLY A 202 6.63 -12.66 -16.60
N PRO A 203 6.21 -11.65 -17.38
CA PRO A 203 6.92 -10.37 -17.47
C PRO A 203 7.13 -9.79 -16.07
N TYR A 204 8.31 -9.20 -15.87
CA TYR A 204 8.67 -8.59 -14.59
C TYR A 204 9.74 -7.53 -14.80
N ALA A 205 9.40 -6.31 -14.40
CA ALA A 205 10.31 -5.20 -14.22
C ALA A 205 10.28 -4.84 -12.73
N TYR A 206 11.44 -4.52 -12.16
CA TYR A 206 11.57 -4.35 -10.74
C TYR A 206 12.59 -3.28 -10.35
N LYS A 207 12.45 -2.82 -9.11
CA LYS A 207 13.49 -2.10 -8.36
C LYS A 207 13.85 -2.92 -7.12
N THR A 208 15.05 -2.71 -6.59
CA THR A 208 15.49 -3.42 -5.38
C THR A 208 15.18 -2.57 -4.15
N VAL A 209 14.44 -3.13 -3.19
CA VAL A 209 14.02 -2.43 -1.96
C VAL A 209 14.52 -3.20 -0.75
N THR A 210 14.99 -2.49 0.29
CA THR A 210 15.57 -3.10 1.50
C THR A 210 14.85 -2.63 2.76
N GLY A 211 14.58 -3.56 3.68
CA GLY A 211 13.99 -3.27 4.99
C GLY A 211 12.48 -3.30 4.97
N ASP A 212 11.87 -2.50 5.84
CA ASP A 212 10.42 -2.30 5.89
C ASP A 212 10.02 -1.28 4.83
N PHE A 213 8.95 -1.57 4.08
CA PHE A 213 8.50 -0.72 2.99
C PHE A 213 7.01 -0.91 2.72
N ALA A 214 6.42 0.06 2.04
CA ALA A 214 5.13 -0.09 1.38
C ALA A 214 5.32 0.23 -0.10
N VAL A 215 4.84 -0.64 -0.98
CA VAL A 215 4.75 -0.37 -2.41
C VAL A 215 3.29 -0.24 -2.78
N GLU A 216 2.98 0.75 -3.60
CA GLU A 216 1.66 0.96 -4.16
C GLU A 216 1.72 0.92 -5.69
N VAL A 217 0.75 0.27 -6.31
CA VAL A 217 0.54 0.34 -7.76
C VAL A 217 -0.93 0.65 -8.07
N SER A 218 -1.16 1.50 -9.07
CA SER A 218 -2.46 1.60 -9.73
C SER A 218 -2.45 0.70 -10.96
N VAL A 219 -3.31 -0.32 -10.97
CA VAL A 219 -3.34 -1.34 -12.01
C VAL A 219 -4.71 -1.37 -12.68
N HIS A 220 -4.69 -1.50 -14.01
CA HIS A 220 -5.85 -1.75 -14.84
C HIS A 220 -5.56 -2.92 -15.77
N ILE A 221 -6.58 -3.75 -16.04
CA ILE A 221 -6.43 -4.97 -16.83
C ILE A 221 -7.46 -4.97 -17.94
N GLY A 222 -6.97 -5.14 -19.16
CA GLY A 222 -7.75 -5.09 -20.37
C GLY A 222 -7.24 -6.04 -21.45
N THR A 223 -7.90 -6.04 -22.61
CA THR A 223 -7.38 -6.69 -23.82
C THR A 223 -6.56 -5.72 -24.66
N VAL A 224 -5.62 -6.25 -25.45
CA VAL A 224 -4.78 -5.44 -26.36
C VAL A 224 -5.64 -4.65 -27.37
N GLN A 225 -6.73 -5.25 -27.85
CA GLN A 225 -7.61 -4.61 -28.84
C GLN A 225 -8.58 -3.61 -28.20
N ASN A 226 -8.91 -3.80 -26.92
CA ASN A 226 -9.81 -2.94 -26.17
C ASN A 226 -9.49 -3.00 -24.66
N PRO A 227 -8.80 -2.00 -24.10
CA PRO A 227 -8.44 -1.95 -22.69
C PRO A 227 -9.66 -2.01 -21.76
N ASP A 228 -10.82 -1.47 -22.16
CA ASP A 228 -12.04 -1.50 -21.35
C ASP A 228 -12.69 -2.90 -21.27
N GLN A 229 -12.22 -3.86 -22.08
CA GLN A 229 -12.70 -5.24 -22.05
C GLN A 229 -11.81 -6.13 -21.22
N LEU A 230 -12.43 -6.93 -20.35
CA LEU A 230 -11.73 -7.92 -19.55
C LEU A 230 -11.16 -9.04 -20.43
N PRO A 231 -9.89 -9.46 -20.21
CA PRO A 231 -9.40 -10.71 -20.76
C PRO A 231 -10.13 -11.87 -20.07
N LEU A 232 -10.82 -12.72 -20.85
CA LEU A 232 -11.63 -13.83 -20.32
C LEU A 232 -10.87 -15.16 -20.22
N GLY A 233 -9.60 -15.20 -20.60
CA GLY A 233 -8.75 -16.36 -20.39
C GLY A 233 -8.52 -16.61 -18.90
N HIS A 234 -8.30 -17.87 -18.51
CA HIS A 234 -8.00 -18.17 -17.11
C HIS A 234 -6.67 -17.56 -16.66
N PHE A 235 -6.66 -16.98 -15.46
CA PHE A 235 -5.47 -16.45 -14.79
C PHE A 235 -4.79 -15.27 -15.49
N ASN A 236 -5.59 -14.40 -16.11
CA ASN A 236 -5.09 -13.12 -16.66
C ASN A 236 -5.10 -12.08 -15.54
N SER A 237 -3.93 -11.72 -15.04
CA SER A 237 -3.78 -10.83 -13.90
C SER A 237 -2.52 -9.98 -13.99
N ALA A 238 -2.52 -8.84 -13.29
CA ALA A 238 -1.39 -7.93 -13.18
C ALA A 238 -1.35 -7.30 -11.79
N GLY A 239 -0.15 -6.95 -11.32
CA GLY A 239 0.08 -6.40 -9.99
C GLY A 239 1.55 -6.46 -9.60
N VAL A 240 1.81 -6.64 -8.31
CA VAL A 240 3.17 -6.63 -7.72
C VAL A 240 3.65 -8.04 -7.42
N VAL A 241 4.94 -8.28 -7.62
CA VAL A 241 5.65 -9.48 -7.17
C VAL A 241 6.81 -9.05 -6.28
N LEU A 242 6.87 -9.55 -5.05
CA LEU A 242 7.98 -9.36 -4.13
C LEU A 242 8.84 -10.62 -4.14
N ARG A 243 9.97 -10.59 -4.83
CA ARG A 243 10.80 -11.78 -5.11
C ARG A 243 12.15 -11.72 -4.42
N ASP A 244 12.55 -12.85 -3.85
CA ASP A 244 13.91 -13.05 -3.35
C ASP A 244 14.90 -13.04 -4.53
N PRO A 245 15.89 -12.12 -4.56
CA PRO A 245 16.90 -12.07 -5.61
C PRO A 245 17.69 -13.38 -5.79
N SER A 246 17.81 -14.19 -4.72
CA SER A 246 18.49 -15.49 -4.73
C SER A 246 17.66 -16.62 -5.36
N SER A 247 16.40 -16.35 -5.73
CA SER A 247 15.57 -17.28 -6.51
C SER A 247 16.17 -17.56 -7.89
N TYR A 248 17.04 -16.68 -8.39
CA TYR A 248 17.81 -16.90 -9.60
C TYR A 248 19.21 -17.44 -9.31
N ASN A 249 19.58 -18.52 -9.99
CA ASN A 249 20.92 -19.09 -9.95
C ASN A 249 21.56 -19.06 -11.35
N PRO A 250 22.54 -18.18 -11.62
CA PRO A 250 23.17 -18.09 -12.94
C PRO A 250 24.03 -19.31 -13.29
N GLN A 251 24.46 -20.11 -12.31
CA GLN A 251 25.20 -21.36 -12.56
C GLN A 251 24.27 -22.48 -13.03
N THR A 252 22.99 -22.42 -12.67
CA THR A 252 21.95 -23.35 -13.14
C THR A 252 20.70 -22.57 -13.55
N PRO A 253 20.74 -21.83 -14.67
CA PRO A 253 19.58 -21.11 -15.16
C PRO A 253 18.42 -22.09 -15.39
N ASN A 254 17.19 -21.69 -15.03
CA ASN A 254 15.99 -22.52 -15.09
C ASN A 254 15.99 -23.75 -14.14
N ALA A 255 16.83 -23.76 -13.10
CA ALA A 255 16.70 -24.76 -12.06
C ALA A 255 15.34 -24.64 -11.36
N VAL A 256 14.65 -25.77 -11.22
CA VAL A 256 13.36 -25.84 -10.52
C VAL A 256 13.58 -25.89 -9.01
N GLY A 257 12.61 -25.38 -8.25
CA GLY A 257 12.58 -25.44 -6.80
C GLY A 257 13.30 -24.31 -6.08
N PHE A 258 13.64 -23.22 -6.75
CA PHE A 258 14.36 -22.09 -6.15
C PHE A 258 13.49 -20.84 -5.94
N GLU A 259 12.28 -20.82 -6.48
CA GLU A 259 11.44 -19.63 -6.43
C GLU A 259 10.89 -19.37 -5.03
N SER A 260 11.20 -18.18 -4.51
CA SER A 260 10.68 -17.65 -3.27
C SER A 260 10.15 -16.24 -3.50
N TRP A 261 8.82 -16.11 -3.50
CA TRP A 261 8.17 -14.84 -3.79
C TRP A 261 6.79 -14.73 -3.17
N ILE A 262 6.28 -13.50 -3.13
CA ILE A 262 4.91 -13.13 -2.82
C ILE A 262 4.37 -12.39 -4.03
N MET A 263 3.08 -12.50 -4.27
CA MET A 263 2.40 -11.75 -5.32
C MET A 263 1.08 -11.21 -4.81
N TYR A 264 0.77 -9.99 -5.26
CA TYR A 264 -0.52 -9.37 -5.06
C TYR A 264 -0.98 -8.72 -6.36
N ASN A 265 -2.05 -9.27 -6.94
CA ASN A 265 -2.55 -8.86 -8.25
C ASN A 265 -4.07 -8.77 -8.26
N VAL A 266 -4.61 -8.18 -9.33
CA VAL A 266 -6.03 -8.28 -9.69
C VAL A 266 -6.15 -8.89 -11.08
N GLY A 267 -7.34 -9.33 -11.48
CA GLY A 267 -7.61 -9.78 -12.85
C GLY A 267 -8.69 -10.85 -12.94
N TYR A 268 -8.81 -11.47 -14.11
CA TYR A 268 -9.77 -12.55 -14.35
C TYR A 268 -9.17 -13.90 -13.98
N GLN A 269 -9.70 -14.52 -12.92
CA GLN A 269 -9.16 -15.71 -12.29
C GLN A 269 -10.30 -16.65 -11.92
N ALA A 270 -10.13 -17.95 -12.19
CA ALA A 270 -11.11 -18.98 -11.83
C ALA A 270 -12.58 -18.67 -12.21
N GLY A 271 -12.80 -17.91 -13.30
CA GLY A 271 -14.13 -17.58 -13.82
C GLY A 271 -14.72 -16.25 -13.35
N PHE A 272 -14.00 -15.44 -12.57
CA PHE A 272 -14.47 -14.14 -12.08
C PHE A 272 -13.34 -13.10 -12.03
N VAL A 273 -13.67 -11.82 -11.88
CA VAL A 273 -12.67 -10.77 -11.60
C VAL A 273 -12.38 -10.77 -10.10
N GLY A 274 -11.12 -10.99 -9.73
CA GLY A 274 -10.70 -11.10 -8.34
C GLY A 274 -9.36 -10.43 -8.07
N ALA A 275 -9.11 -10.18 -6.79
CA ALA A 275 -7.77 -9.97 -6.26
C ALA A 275 -7.17 -11.32 -5.85
N GLU A 276 -5.88 -11.52 -6.11
CA GLU A 276 -5.12 -12.70 -5.67
C GLU A 276 -3.97 -12.25 -4.79
N THR A 277 -3.90 -12.81 -3.58
CA THR A 277 -2.65 -12.87 -2.82
C THR A 277 -2.09 -14.28 -2.96
N LYS A 278 -0.82 -14.39 -3.34
CA LYS A 278 -0.14 -15.67 -3.54
C LYS A 278 1.22 -15.64 -2.88
N THR A 279 1.60 -16.76 -2.27
CA THR A 279 2.93 -16.97 -1.69
C THR A 279 3.54 -18.22 -2.31
N THR A 280 4.81 -18.17 -2.66
CA THR A 280 5.58 -19.28 -3.21
C THR A 280 6.84 -19.49 -2.38
N PHE A 281 7.12 -20.75 -2.08
CA PHE A 281 8.27 -21.21 -1.33
C PHE A 281 9.12 -22.15 -2.17
N ALA A 282 10.44 -22.01 -2.04
CA ALA A 282 11.41 -22.90 -2.67
C ALA A 282 11.19 -24.36 -2.25
N ALA A 283 11.53 -25.30 -3.14
CA ALA A 283 11.32 -26.73 -2.91
C ALA A 283 12.12 -27.30 -1.73
N SER A 284 13.22 -26.64 -1.33
CA SER A 284 14.00 -26.99 -0.13
C SER A 284 13.14 -27.01 1.14
N PHE A 285 12.04 -26.26 1.18
CA PHE A 285 11.07 -26.28 2.29
C PHE A 285 10.25 -27.58 2.36
N TYR A 286 10.09 -28.30 1.25
CA TYR A 286 9.20 -29.47 1.15
C TYR A 286 9.90 -30.78 0.77
N GLY A 287 11.24 -30.81 0.83
CA GLY A 287 12.02 -32.01 0.52
C GLY A 287 12.30 -32.23 -0.98
N GLY A 288 12.27 -31.17 -1.79
CA GLY A 288 12.69 -31.18 -3.20
C GLY A 288 11.54 -31.13 -4.22
N GLY A 289 11.91 -31.00 -5.50
CA GLY A 289 10.99 -30.85 -6.63
C GLY A 289 10.82 -29.39 -7.07
N GLU A 290 9.60 -29.04 -7.49
CA GLU A 290 9.23 -27.69 -7.90
C GLU A 290 8.89 -26.80 -6.69
N SER A 291 9.02 -25.49 -6.87
CA SER A 291 8.55 -24.52 -5.88
C SER A 291 7.03 -24.61 -5.75
N ARG A 292 6.53 -24.39 -4.53
CA ARG A 292 5.11 -24.58 -4.23
C ARG A 292 4.45 -23.26 -3.86
N SER A 293 3.25 -23.05 -4.38
CA SER A 293 2.45 -21.85 -4.22
C SER A 293 1.15 -22.16 -3.48
N THR A 294 0.73 -21.21 -2.65
CA THR A 294 -0.61 -21.11 -2.07
C THR A 294 -1.18 -19.76 -2.46
N LEU A 295 -2.40 -19.73 -3.00
CA LEU A 295 -3.08 -18.51 -3.42
C LEU A 295 -4.47 -18.40 -2.78
N PHE A 296 -4.88 -17.16 -2.54
CA PHE A 296 -6.17 -16.78 -1.99
C PHE A 296 -6.85 -15.83 -2.96
N LEU A 297 -8.09 -16.17 -3.35
CA LEU A 297 -8.87 -15.35 -4.27
C LEU A 297 -10.00 -14.62 -3.56
N THR A 298 -10.10 -13.33 -3.82
CA THR A 298 -11.19 -12.48 -3.33
C THR A 298 -11.92 -11.85 -4.51
N PRO A 299 -13.21 -12.14 -4.74
CA PRO A 299 -13.98 -11.46 -5.79
C PRO A 299 -13.99 -9.95 -5.61
N ILE A 300 -13.85 -9.21 -6.71
CA ILE A 300 -13.92 -7.74 -6.75
C ILE A 300 -14.85 -7.29 -7.88
N ALA A 301 -15.26 -6.02 -7.84
CA ALA A 301 -16.28 -5.49 -8.76
C ALA A 301 -15.72 -4.97 -10.10
N ALA A 302 -14.41 -4.71 -10.20
CA ALA A 302 -13.81 -4.04 -11.36
C ALA A 302 -12.36 -4.51 -11.60
N PRO A 303 -11.84 -4.40 -12.84
CA PRO A 303 -10.45 -4.74 -13.18
C PRO A 303 -9.44 -3.64 -12.85
N THR A 304 -9.89 -2.49 -12.34
CA THR A 304 -9.02 -1.41 -11.91
C THR A 304 -8.96 -1.39 -10.39
N ALA A 305 -7.75 -1.35 -9.83
CA ALA A 305 -7.54 -1.22 -8.40
C ALA A 305 -6.22 -0.50 -8.11
N ARG A 306 -6.16 0.17 -6.96
CA ARG A 306 -4.90 0.51 -6.31
C ARG A 306 -4.56 -0.61 -5.34
N LEU A 307 -3.36 -1.15 -5.42
CA LEU A 307 -2.88 -2.26 -4.60
C LEU A 307 -1.69 -1.79 -3.78
N VAL A 308 -1.71 -2.07 -2.48
CA VAL A 308 -0.60 -1.83 -1.57
C VAL A 308 -0.11 -3.15 -1.02
N ALA A 309 1.20 -3.37 -1.06
CA ALA A 309 1.88 -4.43 -0.33
C ALA A 309 2.87 -3.81 0.67
N CYS A 310 2.65 -4.06 1.95
CA CYS A 310 3.50 -3.56 3.04
C CYS A 310 4.32 -4.71 3.64
N ARG A 311 5.61 -4.47 3.86
CA ARG A 311 6.48 -5.34 4.66
C ARG A 311 6.81 -4.68 6.00
N ILE A 312 6.63 -5.43 7.07
CA ILE A 312 7.06 -5.08 8.43
C ILE A 312 7.77 -6.29 9.03
N GLY A 313 9.10 -6.23 9.10
CA GLY A 313 9.95 -7.36 9.46
C GLY A 313 9.78 -8.54 8.48
N SER A 314 9.22 -9.65 8.98
CA SER A 314 8.87 -10.84 8.20
C SER A 314 7.40 -10.90 7.80
N HIS A 315 6.57 -9.92 8.18
CA HIS A 315 5.14 -9.91 7.87
C HIS A 315 4.84 -9.05 6.65
N PHE A 316 3.97 -9.57 5.80
CA PHE A 316 3.49 -8.90 4.59
C PHE A 316 1.99 -8.68 4.67
N HIS A 317 1.54 -7.44 4.49
CA HIS A 317 0.14 -7.05 4.52
C HIS A 317 -0.28 -6.50 3.16
N PHE A 318 -1.52 -6.77 2.77
CA PHE A 318 -2.03 -6.36 1.46
C PHE A 318 -3.30 -5.54 1.63
N PHE A 319 -3.40 -4.45 0.89
CA PHE A 319 -4.57 -3.58 0.90
C PHE A 319 -4.97 -3.23 -0.53
N ARG A 320 -6.26 -3.23 -0.81
CA ARG A 320 -6.79 -2.74 -2.09
C ARG A 320 -7.70 -1.55 -1.88
N SER A 321 -7.73 -0.69 -2.88
CA SER A 321 -8.76 0.32 -3.05
C SER A 321 -9.37 0.20 -4.44
N MET A 322 -10.70 0.07 -4.49
CA MET A 322 -11.48 0.05 -5.75
C MET A 322 -11.99 1.44 -6.17
N ASN A 323 -11.76 2.47 -5.35
CA ASN A 323 -12.26 3.84 -5.52
C ASN A 323 -11.11 4.86 -5.50
N ASN A 324 -10.06 4.57 -6.28
CA ASN A 324 -8.91 5.46 -6.49
C ASN A 324 -8.21 6.00 -5.23
N GLY A 325 -8.18 5.20 -4.16
CA GLY A 325 -7.48 5.47 -2.90
C GLY A 325 -8.38 6.02 -1.79
N GLN A 326 -9.67 6.23 -2.06
CA GLN A 326 -10.60 6.79 -1.07
C GLN A 326 -10.94 5.80 0.06
N THR A 327 -10.93 4.50 -0.19
CA THR A 327 -11.21 3.49 0.83
C THR A 327 -10.34 2.26 0.63
N TRP A 328 -9.59 1.92 1.68
CA TRP A 328 -8.71 0.76 1.70
C TRP A 328 -9.38 -0.42 2.40
N THR A 329 -9.32 -1.58 1.76
CA THR A 329 -9.73 -2.86 2.33
C THR A 329 -8.49 -3.73 2.48
N GLN A 330 -8.20 -4.15 3.69
CA GLN A 330 -7.13 -5.12 3.94
C GLN A 330 -7.56 -6.51 3.48
N GLU A 331 -6.65 -7.26 2.85
CA GLU A 331 -6.91 -8.64 2.47
C GLU A 331 -7.01 -9.54 3.69
N THR A 332 -7.99 -10.44 3.65
CA THR A 332 -8.19 -11.47 4.66
C THR A 332 -8.19 -12.83 3.97
N HIS A 333 -7.42 -13.76 4.51
CA HIS A 333 -7.25 -15.08 3.92
C HIS A 333 -8.24 -16.07 4.55
N SER A 334 -9.19 -16.57 3.75
CA SER A 334 -10.17 -17.58 4.19
C SER A 334 -9.85 -18.95 3.59
N PRO A 335 -9.98 -20.06 4.34
CA PRO A 335 -9.77 -21.42 3.80
C PRO A 335 -10.73 -21.75 2.66
N ALA A 336 -11.88 -21.06 2.59
CA ALA A 336 -12.91 -21.33 1.60
C ALA A 336 -12.47 -21.00 0.16
N ASN A 337 -11.47 -20.13 -0.01
CA ASN A 337 -11.01 -19.64 -1.32
C ASN A 337 -9.52 -19.91 -1.55
N VAL A 338 -9.01 -21.03 -1.03
CA VAL A 338 -7.59 -21.39 -1.15
C VAL A 338 -7.38 -22.39 -2.27
N TRP A 339 -6.41 -22.08 -3.13
CA TRP A 339 -5.88 -23.03 -4.09
C TRP A 339 -4.39 -23.22 -3.81
N TYR A 340 -3.90 -24.45 -3.82
CA TYR A 340 -2.51 -24.74 -3.52
C TYR A 340 -2.04 -25.98 -4.29
N ASN A 341 -0.75 -26.02 -4.58
CA ASN A 341 -0.08 -27.20 -5.15
C ASN A 341 0.87 -27.88 -4.13
N GLY A 342 0.62 -27.65 -2.83
CA GLY A 342 1.24 -28.40 -1.74
C GLY A 342 2.19 -27.60 -0.85
N ALA A 343 2.17 -26.27 -0.91
CA ALA A 343 2.93 -25.43 0.02
C ALA A 343 2.39 -25.51 1.47
N GLY A 344 1.15 -25.99 1.65
CA GLY A 344 0.46 -25.90 2.92
C GLY A 344 0.05 -24.45 3.24
N LEU A 345 -0.75 -24.28 4.29
CA LEU A 345 -1.00 -22.96 4.85
C LEU A 345 0.15 -22.66 5.82
N PRO A 346 0.83 -21.50 5.73
CA PRO A 346 1.77 -21.09 6.75
C PRO A 346 0.99 -20.86 8.05
N GLY A 347 1.04 -21.83 8.97
CA GLY A 347 0.44 -21.72 10.30
C GLY A 347 -1.09 -21.82 10.33
N ASN A 348 -1.62 -22.16 11.50
CA ASN A 348 -3.06 -22.39 11.72
C ASN A 348 -3.86 -21.10 11.92
N ASN A 349 -3.26 -19.95 11.64
CA ASN A 349 -3.86 -18.65 11.83
C ASN A 349 -4.23 -18.08 10.46
N LEU A 350 -5.53 -17.95 10.23
CA LEU A 350 -6.14 -17.25 9.10
C LEU A 350 -5.96 -15.73 9.20
N GLU A 351 -4.76 -15.34 9.63
CA GLU A 351 -4.38 -13.98 9.97
C GLU A 351 -3.94 -13.26 8.70
N ILE A 352 -4.66 -12.18 8.43
CA ILE A 352 -4.24 -10.96 7.73
C ILE A 352 -2.75 -10.99 7.28
N GLY A 353 -2.50 -11.32 6.01
CA GLY A 353 -1.16 -11.26 5.42
C GLY A 353 -0.40 -12.59 5.32
N PHE A 354 0.91 -12.50 5.08
CA PHE A 354 1.84 -13.64 5.04
C PHE A 354 3.02 -13.42 5.99
N GLU A 355 3.36 -14.42 6.81
CA GLU A 355 4.61 -14.45 7.57
C GLU A 355 5.67 -15.21 6.74
N ARG A 356 6.75 -14.52 6.37
CA ARG A 356 7.81 -15.00 5.46
C ARG A 356 9.20 -14.69 6.03
N PRO A 357 9.62 -15.39 7.10
CA PRO A 357 10.94 -15.21 7.69
C PRO A 357 12.07 -15.72 6.78
N ASP A 358 11.72 -16.47 5.73
CA ASP A 358 12.63 -16.96 4.71
C ASP A 358 13.03 -15.90 3.68
N LEU A 359 12.22 -14.85 3.50
CA LEU A 359 12.52 -13.79 2.55
C LEU A 359 13.60 -12.83 3.11
N PRO A 360 14.67 -12.55 2.36
CA PRO A 360 15.74 -11.66 2.81
C PRO A 360 15.25 -10.23 2.98
N ALA A 361 16.00 -9.38 3.70
CA ALA A 361 15.66 -7.97 3.90
C ALA A 361 15.56 -7.18 2.58
N THR A 362 16.33 -7.59 1.58
CA THR A 362 16.38 -6.97 0.24
C THR A 362 15.59 -7.80 -0.75
N LEU A 363 14.58 -7.20 -1.39
CA LEU A 363 13.71 -7.87 -2.37
C LEU A 363 13.76 -7.15 -3.72
N GLN A 364 13.51 -7.93 -4.78
CA GLN A 364 13.03 -7.39 -6.06
C GLN A 364 11.55 -7.06 -5.86
N VAL A 365 11.14 -5.83 -6.17
CA VAL A 365 9.77 -5.33 -6.03
C VAL A 365 9.27 -4.83 -7.37
#